data_AF-A0A2X1PKC0-F1
#
_entry.id   AF-A0A2X1PKC0-F1
#
_cell.length_a   1.000
_cell.length_b   1.000
_cell.length_c   1.000
_cell.angle_alpha   90.00
_cell.angle_beta   90.00
_cell.angle_gamma   90.00
#
_symmetry.space_group_name_H-M   'P 1'
#
loop_
_entity.id
_entity.type
_entity.pdbx_description
1 polymer ?
#
loop_
_entity_poly.entity_id
_entity_poly.type
_entity_poly.pdbx_seq_one_letter_code
_entity_poly.pdbx_strand_id
1 'polypeptide(L)' 'MLTLNEHLLNQVLLIAYQAGKHLQQFYQKQVHVELKEDNTPVTEADLFVSQFLTRKIDRTFP' A
#
# COMPACT_ATOMS: atom_id res chain seq x y z
N MET A 1 -23.05 0.90 -4.73
CA MET A 1 -22.60 0.91 -3.32
C MET A 1 -22.08 -0.49 -3.01
N LEU A 2 -20.84 -0.64 -2.53
CA LEU A 2 -20.30 -1.96 -2.18
C LEU A 2 -21.04 -2.53 -0.96
N THR A 3 -21.41 -3.81 -1.02
CA THR A 3 -21.97 -4.51 0.14
C THR A 3 -20.84 -4.96 1.05
N LEU A 4 -20.82 -4.46 2.28
CA LEU A 4 -19.88 -4.90 3.30
C LEU A 4 -20.21 -6.34 3.70
N ASN A 5 -19.30 -7.26 3.42
CA ASN A 5 -19.43 -8.68 3.76
C ASN A 5 -18.05 -9.28 4.08
N GLU A 6 -18.06 -10.51 4.59
CA GLU A 6 -16.81 -11.21 4.97
C GLU A 6 -15.86 -11.42 3.79
N HIS A 7 -16.40 -11.63 2.58
CA HIS A 7 -15.57 -11.81 1.39
C HIS A 7 -14.76 -10.54 1.08
N LEU A 8 -15.43 -9.39 1.09
CA LEU A 8 -14.81 -8.07 0.92
C LEU A 8 -13.75 -7.82 2.01
N LEU A 9 -14.09 -8.09 3.28
CA LEU A 9 -13.18 -7.93 4.40
C LEU A 9 -11.90 -8.77 4.21
N ASN A 10 -12.06 -10.04 3.83
CA ASN A 10 -10.95 -10.95 3.62
C ASN A 10 -10.06 -10.53 2.44
N GLN A 11 -10.65 -9.97 1.36
CA GLN A 11 -9.88 -9.42 0.25
C GLN A 11 -9.04 -8.21 0.67
N VAL A 12 -9.64 -7.26 1.39
CA VAL A 12 -8.93 -6.07 1.90
C VAL A 12 -7.81 -6.49 2.87
N LEU A 13 -8.09 -7.44 3.76
CA LEU A 13 -7.10 -7.96 4.71
C LEU A 13 -5.91 -8.60 3.97
N LEU A 14 -6.17 -9.39 2.93
CA LEU A 14 -5.12 -10.00 2.12
C LEU A 14 -4.26 -8.95 1.39
N ILE A 15 -4.88 -7.92 0.82
CA ILE A 15 -4.18 -6.81 0.16
C ILE A 15 -3.28 -6.07 1.16
N ALA A 16 -3.81 -5.76 2.36
CA ALA A 16 -3.04 -5.11 3.42
C ALA A 16 -1.84 -5.96 3.88
N TYR A 17 -2.04 -7.28 4.03
CA TYR A 17 -0.97 -8.20 4.40
C TYR A 17 0.13 -8.27 3.33
N GLN A 18 -0.24 -8.26 2.04
CA GLN A 18 0.73 -8.20 0.95
C GLN A 18 1.52 -6.89 0.95
N ALA A 19 0.85 -5.74 1.16
CA ALA A 19 1.53 -4.46 1.28
C ALA A 19 2.53 -4.45 2.46
N GLY A 20 2.15 -4.99 3.61
CA GLY A 20 3.03 -5.13 4.78
C GLY A 20 4.28 -5.99 4.49
N LYS A 21 4.13 -7.07 3.72
CA LYS A 21 5.28 -7.88 3.26
C LYS A 21 6.23 -7.09 2.36
N HIS A 22 5.70 -6.28 1.45
CA HIS A 22 6.54 -5.40 0.64
C HIS A 22 7.27 -4.36 1.48
N LEU A 23 6.61 -3.74 2.47
CA LEU A 23 7.26 -2.82 3.40
C LEU A 23 8.41 -3.48 4.16
N GLN A 24 8.21 -4.70 4.68
CA GLN A 24 9.28 -5.44 5.35
C GLN A 24 10.51 -5.63 4.45
N GLN A 25 10.31 -5.85 3.15
CA GLN A 25 11.42 -5.99 2.18
C GLN A 25 12.14 -4.66 1.93
N PHE A 26 11.41 -3.53 1.88
CA PHE A 26 12.04 -2.21 1.76
C PHE A 26 12.91 -1.90 2.98
N TYR A 27 12.38 -2.06 4.19
CA TYR A 27 13.08 -1.70 5.42
C TYR A 27 14.21 -2.67 5.83
N GLN A 28 14.38 -3.79 5.12
CA GLN A 28 15.58 -4.61 5.23
C GLN A 28 16.81 -3.98 4.54
N LYS A 29 16.60 -2.95 3.73
CA LYS A 29 17.63 -2.22 2.99
C LYS A 29 17.61 -0.75 3.39
N GLN A 30 18.62 0.00 2.97
CA GLN A 30 18.60 1.45 3.09
C GLN A 30 17.56 2.00 2.10
N VAL A 31 16.57 2.72 2.62
CA VAL A 31 15.52 3.38 1.82
C VAL A 31 15.94 4.82 1.51
N HIS A 32 15.68 5.26 0.27
CA HIS A 32 15.87 6.66 -0.07
C HIS A 32 14.76 7.51 0.53
N VAL A 33 15.13 8.65 1.12
CA VAL A 33 14.21 9.65 1.67
C VAL A 33 14.27 10.87 0.77
N GLU A 34 13.12 11.26 0.25
CA GLU A 34 12.90 12.50 -0.49
C GLU A 34 12.03 13.44 0.34
N LEU A 35 12.08 14.74 0.05
CA LEU A 35 11.18 15.73 0.63
C LEU A 35 10.15 16.14 -0.41
N LYS A 36 8.87 16.18 0.00
CA LYS A 36 7.80 16.75 -0.81
C LYS A 36 7.87 18.28 -0.78
N GLU A 37 7.03 18.93 -1.59
CA GLU A 37 6.90 20.39 -1.64
C GLU A 37 6.54 21.01 -0.27
N ASP A 38 5.82 20.28 0.58
CA ASP A 38 5.47 20.70 1.94
C ASP A 38 6.55 20.41 3.00
N ASN A 39 7.76 20.02 2.56
CA ASN A 39 8.89 19.58 3.40
C ASN A 39 8.61 18.36 4.28
N THR A 40 7.57 17.57 3.99
CA THR A 40 7.37 16.27 4.66
C THR A 40 8.22 15.18 3.99
N PRO A 41 8.81 14.26 4.77
CA PRO A 41 9.59 13.16 4.21
C PRO A 41 8.69 12.13 3.52
N VAL A 42 9.19 11.55 2.45
CA VAL A 42 8.60 10.41 1.74
C VAL A 42 9.70 9.45 1.33
N THR A 43 9.40 8.16 1.33
CA THR A 43 10.33 7.13 0.85
C THR A 43 9.80 6.44 -0.38
N GLU A 44 10.72 5.78 -1.10
CA GLU A 44 10.38 4.83 -2.16
C GLU A 44 9.39 3.74 -1.69
N ALA A 45 9.43 3.36 -0.42
CA ALA A 45 8.51 2.39 0.17
C ALA A 45 7.07 2.95 0.25
N ASP A 46 6.92 4.20 0.66
CA ASP A 46 5.62 4.88 0.74
C ASP A 46 4.98 5.00 -0.65
N LEU A 47 5.78 5.43 -1.64
CA LEU A 47 5.35 5.55 -3.03
C LEU A 47 4.93 4.20 -3.60
N PHE A 48 5.75 3.17 -3.38
CA PHE A 48 5.43 1.82 -3.83
C PHE A 48 4.11 1.32 -3.22
N VAL A 49 3.95 1.43 -1.90
CA VAL A 49 2.76 0.91 -1.20
C VAL A 49 1.51 1.65 -1.63
N SER A 50 1.57 2.98 -1.76
CA SER A 50 0.46 3.76 -2.29
C SER A 50 0.01 3.24 -3.65
N GLN A 51 0.93 3.11 -4.61
CA GLN A 51 0.60 2.59 -5.94
C GLN A 51 0.16 1.13 -5.94
N PHE A 52 0.75 0.28 -5.09
CA PHE A 52 0.36 -1.12 -4.95
C PHE A 52 -1.08 -1.24 -4.48
N LEU A 53 -1.44 -0.51 -3.41
CA LEU A 53 -2.77 -0.53 -2.83
C LEU A 53 -3.80 -0.01 -3.83
N THR A 54 -3.57 1.17 -4.44
CA THR A 54 -4.47 1.74 -5.45
C THR A 54 -4.73 0.74 -6.57
N ARG A 55 -3.67 0.17 -7.18
CA ARG A 55 -3.84 -0.81 -8.27
C ARG A 55 -4.56 -2.08 -7.85
N LYS A 56 -4.38 -2.54 -6.61
CA LYS A 56 -5.07 -3.74 -6.10
C LYS A 56 -6.54 -3.47 -5.84
N ILE A 57 -6.84 -2.32 -5.24
CA ILE A 57 -8.19 -1.86 -4.96
C ILE A 57 -8.94 -1.66 -6.28
N ASP A 58 -8.41 -0.89 -7.23
CA ASP A 58 -9.04 -0.63 -8.54
C ASP A 58 -9.37 -1.92 -9.31
N ARG A 59 -8.52 -2.95 -9.21
CA ARG A 59 -8.76 -4.25 -9.86
C ARG A 59 -9.76 -5.13 -9.14
N THR A 60 -9.93 -4.94 -7.83
CA THR A 60 -10.78 -5.78 -6.99
C THR A 60 -12.16 -5.17 -6.82
N PHE A 61 -12.27 -3.85 -6.91
CA PHE A 61 -13.49 -3.06 -6.70
C PHE A 61 -13.73 -2.13 -7.91
N PRO A 62 -14.53 -2.57 -8.90
CA PRO A 62 -14.97 -1.70 -9.99
C PRO A 62 -15.99 -0.64 -9.54
#